data_AF-A0A7V5PD26-F1
#
_entry.id   AF-A0A7V5PD26-F1
#
_cell.length_a   1.000
_cell.length_b   1.000
_cell.length_c   1.000
_cell.angle_alpha   90.00
_cell.angle_beta   90.00
_cell.angle_gamma   90.00
#
_symmetry.space_group_name_H-M   'P 1'
#
loop_
_entity.id
_entity.type
_entity.pdbx_description
1 polymer ?
#
loop_
_entity_poly.entity_id
_entity_poly.type
_entity_poly.pdbx_seq_one_letter_code
_entity_poly.pdbx_strand_id
1 'polypeptide(L)'
;MENLIKTASDEKYYNKAKAEFEPLRKSLSHNIDTDFYEHKNEISDLLKQEIIGRYYYQVGRIVSSFEANSVLYIAKKILENPNEYAGILSGEETVSKKNMTTGKKP
;
A
#
# COMPACT_ATOMS: atom_id res chain seq x y z
N MET A 1 23.69 -11.53 0.37
CA MET A 1 24.35 -12.01 1.61
C MET A 1 25.36 -13.12 1.32
N GLU A 2 25.03 -14.12 0.49
CA GLU A 2 25.95 -15.23 0.15
C GLU A 2 27.31 -14.78 -0.37
N ASN A 3 27.35 -13.83 -1.31
CA ASN A 3 28.62 -13.31 -1.84
C ASN A 3 29.49 -12.65 -0.76
N LEU A 4 28.89 -11.94 0.19
CA LEU A 4 29.60 -11.28 1.28
C LEU A 4 30.19 -12.29 2.28
N ILE A 5 29.42 -13.35 2.61
CA ILE A 5 29.88 -14.45 3.47
C ILE A 5 31.02 -15.23 2.80
N LYS A 6 30.94 -15.42 1.48
CA LYS A 6 31.95 -16.12 0.70
C LYS A 6 33.27 -15.36 0.68
N THR A 7 33.26 -14.07 0.35
CA THR A 7 34.44 -13.20 0.39
C THR A 7 35.06 -13.13 1.78
N ALA A 8 34.25 -12.95 2.84
CA ALA A 8 34.77 -12.93 4.21
C ALA A 8 35.39 -14.28 4.64
N SER A 9 34.89 -15.39 4.10
CA SER A 9 35.43 -16.73 4.35
C SER A 9 36.75 -16.95 3.64
N ASP A 10 36.84 -16.50 2.38
CA ASP A 10 38.05 -16.56 1.55
C ASP A 10 39.18 -15.70 2.16
N GLU A 11 38.84 -14.56 2.74
CA GLU A 11 39.79 -13.64 3.40
C GLU A 11 40.07 -13.99 4.88
N LYS A 12 39.54 -15.10 5.40
CA LYS A 12 39.64 -15.56 6.81
C LYS A 12 39.07 -14.59 7.86
N TYR A 13 38.41 -13.52 7.47
CA TYR A 13 37.74 -12.58 8.38
C TYR A 13 36.43 -13.14 8.93
N TYR A 14 35.84 -14.15 8.29
CA TYR A 14 34.57 -14.73 8.68
C TYR A 14 34.54 -15.20 10.14
N ASN A 15 35.60 -15.86 10.61
CA ASN A 15 35.65 -16.34 11.99
C ASN A 15 35.68 -15.21 13.03
N LYS A 16 36.25 -14.05 12.69
CA LYS A 16 36.29 -12.87 13.57
C LYS A 16 34.98 -12.09 13.53
N ALA A 17 34.35 -12.00 12.35
CA ALA A 17 33.10 -11.28 12.14
C ALA A 17 31.85 -12.17 12.30
N LYS A 18 32.00 -13.45 12.68
CA LYS A 18 30.89 -14.41 12.77
C LYS A 18 29.77 -13.93 13.69
N ALA A 19 30.13 -13.26 14.79
CA ALA A 19 29.19 -12.68 15.74
C ALA A 19 28.34 -11.54 15.15
N GLU A 20 28.83 -10.86 14.10
CA GLU A 20 28.11 -9.80 13.38
C GLU A 20 27.33 -10.36 12.20
N PHE A 21 27.86 -11.39 11.52
CA PHE A 21 27.20 -12.03 10.39
C PHE A 21 25.93 -12.81 10.77
N GLU A 22 25.86 -13.43 11.94
CA GLU A 22 24.67 -14.18 12.37
C GLU A 22 23.43 -13.29 12.58
N PRO A 23 23.50 -12.16 13.31
CA PRO A 23 22.39 -11.20 13.38
C PRO A 23 21.98 -10.64 12.02
N LEU A 24 22.95 -10.28 11.18
CA LEU A 24 22.71 -9.78 9.83
C LEU A 24 22.02 -10.83 8.96
N ARG A 25 22.45 -12.09 9.02
CA ARG A 25 21.84 -13.20 8.30
C ARG A 25 20.41 -13.44 8.76
N LYS A 26 20.13 -13.33 10.06
CA LYS A 26 18.78 -13.46 10.62
C LYS A 26 17.87 -12.28 10.25
N SER A 27 18.43 -11.07 10.16
CA SER A 27 17.72 -9.87 9.72
C SER A 27 17.43 -9.89 8.22
N LEU A 28 18.36 -10.42 7.42
CA LEU A 28 18.25 -10.47 5.96
C LEU A 28 17.66 -11.77 5.41
N SER A 29 17.53 -12.81 6.24
CA SER A 29 16.79 -14.02 5.86
C SER A 29 15.34 -13.62 5.69
N HIS A 30 14.87 -13.67 4.44
CA HIS A 30 13.48 -13.41 4.06
C HIS A 30 12.55 -14.10 5.05
N ASN A 31 11.94 -13.31 5.94
CA ASN A 31 10.97 -13.85 6.85
C ASN A 31 9.63 -13.77 6.14
N ILE A 32 9.28 -14.86 5.46
CA ILE A 32 8.01 -14.99 4.74
C ILE A 32 6.84 -14.65 5.66
N ASP A 33 6.94 -14.93 6.96
CA ASP A 33 5.91 -14.55 7.93
C ASP A 33 5.81 -13.02 8.04
N THR A 34 6.95 -12.32 8.18
CA THR A 34 6.97 -10.85 8.24
C THR A 34 6.42 -10.25 6.96
N ASP A 35 6.90 -10.71 5.80
CA ASP A 35 6.46 -10.21 4.49
C ASP A 35 4.95 -10.48 4.30
N PHE A 36 4.45 -11.63 4.75
CA PHE A 36 3.03 -11.95 4.71
C PHE A 36 2.19 -10.99 5.56
N TYR A 37 2.66 -10.62 6.75
CA TYR A 37 1.97 -9.63 7.59
C TYR A 37 2.06 -8.21 7.02
N GLU A 38 3.22 -7.81 6.52
CA GLU A 38 3.43 -6.48 5.92
C GLU A 38 2.56 -6.28 4.68
N HIS A 39 2.46 -7.31 3.83
CA HIS A 39 1.67 -7.28 2.60
C HIS A 39 0.25 -7.83 2.76
N LYS A 40 -0.20 -8.14 3.99
CA LYS A 40 -1.51 -8.75 4.25
C LYS A 40 -2.67 -8.01 3.61
N ASN A 41 -2.64 -6.68 3.67
CA ASN A 41 -3.71 -5.84 3.11
C ASN A 41 -3.78 -5.99 1.58
N GLU A 42 -2.65 -5.88 0.89
CA GLU A 42 -2.55 -6.03 -0.56
C GLU A 42 -2.96 -7.44 -1.00
N ILE A 43 -2.47 -8.47 -0.31
CA ILE A 43 -2.85 -9.87 -0.56
C ILE A 43 -4.36 -10.06 -0.36
N SER A 44 -4.94 -9.46 0.67
CA SER A 44 -6.38 -9.55 0.94
C SER A 44 -7.21 -8.87 -0.13
N ASP A 45 -6.78 -7.71 -0.63
CA ASP A 45 -7.47 -6.99 -1.70
C ASP A 45 -7.43 -7.76 -3.03
N LEU A 46 -6.28 -8.36 -3.37
CA LEU A 46 -6.14 -9.23 -4.54
C LEU A 46 -7.04 -10.46 -4.42
N LEU A 47 -7.05 -11.13 -3.26
CA LEU A 47 -7.92 -12.28 -3.01
C LEU A 47 -9.41 -11.90 -3.08
N LYS A 48 -9.79 -10.73 -2.54
CA LYS A 48 -11.15 -10.19 -2.63
C LYS A 48 -11.56 -10.03 -4.09
N GLN A 49 -10.71 -9.46 -4.93
CA GLN A 49 -11.00 -9.28 -6.36
C GLN A 49 -11.15 -10.62 -7.10
N GLU A 50 -10.31 -11.61 -6.80
CA GLU A 50 -10.41 -12.95 -7.39
C GLU A 50 -11.68 -13.70 -6.97
N ILE A 51 -12.04 -13.64 -5.68
CA ILE A 51 -13.27 -14.25 -5.17
C ILE A 51 -14.49 -13.58 -5.82
N ILE A 52 -14.53 -12.25 -5.83
CA ILE A 52 -15.63 -11.49 -6.42
C ILE A 52 -15.72 -11.73 -7.94
N GLY A 53 -14.58 -11.78 -8.64
CA GLY A 53 -14.54 -12.08 -10.07
C GLY A 53 -15.09 -13.46 -10.41
N ARG A 54 -14.89 -14.46 -9.53
CA ARG A 54 -15.38 -15.84 -9.72
C ARG A 54 -16.85 -16.01 -9.36
N TYR A 55 -17.35 -15.31 -8.33
CA TYR A 55 -18.73 -15.46 -7.85
C TYR A 55 -19.72 -14.47 -8.48
N TYR A 56 -19.28 -13.23 -8.73
CA TYR A 56 -20.15 -12.14 -9.16
C TYR A 56 -19.82 -11.62 -10.57
N TYR A 57 -18.91 -12.31 -11.28
CA TYR A 57 -18.47 -11.95 -12.64
C TYR A 57 -18.07 -10.46 -12.73
N GLN A 58 -18.15 -9.84 -13.92
CA GLN A 58 -17.66 -8.48 -14.16
C GLN A 58 -18.37 -7.40 -13.31
N VAL A 59 -19.65 -7.59 -12.97
CA VAL A 59 -20.44 -6.60 -12.24
C VAL A 59 -19.95 -6.46 -10.80
N GLY A 60 -19.65 -7.57 -10.10
CA GLY A 60 -19.12 -7.52 -8.74
C GLY A 60 -17.76 -6.85 -8.65
N ARG A 61 -16.88 -7.07 -9.65
CA ARG A 61 -15.56 -6.41 -9.72
C ARG A 61 -15.68 -4.90 -9.82
N ILE A 62 -16.59 -4.41 -10.66
CA ILE A 62 -16.86 -2.98 -10.81
C ILE A 62 -17.39 -2.40 -9.49
N VAL A 63 -18.35 -3.05 -8.84
CA VAL A 63 -18.91 -2.61 -7.55
C VAL A 63 -17.85 -2.57 -6.44
N SER A 64 -17.00 -3.59 -6.34
CA SER A 64 -15.91 -3.61 -5.36
C SER A 64 -14.86 -2.52 -5.60
N SER A 65 -14.65 -2.09 -6.84
CA SER A 65 -13.74 -0.99 -7.15
C SER A 65 -14.27 0.36 -6.68
N PHE A 66 -15.58 0.48 -6.48
CA PHE A 66 -16.22 1.71 -6.01
C PHE A 66 -16.08 1.91 -4.50
N GLU A 67 -15.98 0.84 -3.70
CA GLU A 67 -15.77 0.95 -2.25
C GLU A 67 -14.43 1.62 -1.88
N ALA A 68 -13.39 1.40 -2.68
CA ALA A 68 -12.06 1.98 -2.45
C ALA A 68 -11.88 3.36 -3.12
N ASN A 69 -12.89 3.87 -3.82
CA ASN A 69 -12.74 5.07 -4.62
C ASN A 69 -13.06 6.34 -3.81
N SER A 70 -12.01 7.04 -3.39
CA SER A 70 -12.10 8.32 -2.67
C SER A 70 -12.87 9.41 -3.44
N VAL A 71 -12.85 9.37 -4.78
CA VAL A 71 -13.60 10.30 -5.64
C VAL A 71 -15.09 10.08 -5.49
N LEU A 72 -15.57 8.84 -5.36
CA LEU A 72 -17.00 8.57 -5.17
C LEU A 72 -17.51 9.04 -3.80
N TYR A 73 -16.69 8.88 -2.76
CA TYR A 73 -17.02 9.42 -1.45
C TYR A 73 -17.13 10.95 -1.47
N ILE A 74 -16.17 11.63 -2.10
CA ILE A 74 -16.17 13.08 -2.25
C ILE A 74 -17.34 13.53 -3.13
N ALA A 75 -17.60 12.86 -4.26
CA ALA A 75 -18.71 13.16 -5.14
C ALA A 75 -20.06 13.03 -4.42
N LYS A 76 -20.25 11.96 -3.64
CA LYS A 76 -21.44 11.79 -2.81
C LYS A 76 -21.58 12.93 -1.80
N LYS A 77 -20.51 13.28 -1.10
CA LYS A 77 -20.50 14.36 -0.11
C LYS A 77 -20.86 15.72 -0.73
N ILE A 78 -20.33 16.02 -1.92
CA ILE A 78 -20.62 17.26 -2.65
C ILE A 78 -22.08 17.27 -3.11
N LEU A 79 -22.59 16.15 -3.63
CA LEU A 79 -23.99 16.02 -4.06
C LEU A 79 -24.98 16.15 -2.89
N GLU A 80 -24.60 15.71 -1.70
CA GLU A 80 -25.40 15.87 -0.47
C GLU A 80 -25.36 17.30 0.09
N ASN A 81 -24.50 18.18 -0.43
CA ASN A 81 -24.37 19.57 -0.01
C ASN A 81 -24.75 20.54 -1.15
N PRO A 82 -26.03 20.96 -1.23
CA PRO A 82 -26.53 21.82 -2.31
C PRO A 82 -25.76 23.14 -2.48
N ASN A 83 -25.22 23.70 -1.40
CA ASN A 83 -24.48 24.96 -1.44
C ASN A 83 -23.08 24.79 -2.08
N GLU A 84 -22.38 23.72 -1.71
CA GLU A 84 -21.08 23.36 -2.28
C GLU A 84 -21.22 22.97 -3.76
N TYR A 85 -22.27 22.20 -4.09
CA TYR A 85 -22.61 21.86 -5.47
C TYR A 85 -22.94 23.10 -6.32
N ALA A 86 -23.78 24.01 -5.80
CA ALA A 86 -24.13 25.24 -6.50
C ALA A 86 -22.93 26.17 -6.69
N GLY A 87 -22.03 26.28 -5.70
CA GLY A 87 -20.80 27.07 -5.81
C GLY A 87 -19.83 26.53 -6.86
N ILE A 88 -19.73 25.20 -6.99
CA ILE A 88 -18.95 24.56 -8.07
C ILE A 88 -19.55 24.89 -9.44
N LEU A 89 -20.89 24.86 -9.57
CA LEU A 89 -21.58 25.14 -10.83
C LEU A 89 -21.58 26.63 -11.22
N SER A 90 -21.58 27.54 -10.25
CA SER A 90 -21.53 29.00 -10.48
C SER A 90 -20.12 29.53 -10.74
N GLY A 91 -19.08 28.72 -10.53
CA GLY A 91 -17.69 29.14 -10.67
C GLY A 91 -17.18 30.01 -9.50
N GLU A 92 -17.96 30.13 -8.43
CA GLU A 92 -17.58 30.81 -7.20
C GLU A 92 -16.85 29.83 -6.28
N GLU A 93 -15.57 29.55 -6.55
CA GLU A 93 -14.77 28.69 -5.67
C GLU A 93 -14.63 29.31 -4.26
N THR A 94 -15.39 28.78 -3.31
CA THR A 94 -15.02 28.72 -1.88
C THR A 94 -14.57 27.30 -1.50
N VAL A 95 -13.90 26.60 -2.41
CA VAL A 95 -13.17 25.38 -2.04
C VAL A 95 -11.94 25.85 -1.27
N SER A 96 -12.06 25.81 0.06
CA SER A 96 -10.93 25.90 0.98
C SER A 96 -9.77 25.05 0.45
N LYS A 97 -8.75 25.72 -0.08
CA LYS A 97 -7.42 25.18 -0.44
C LYS A 97 -6.68 24.68 0.81
N LYS A 98 -7.27 23.79 1.61
CA LYS A 98 -6.66 23.27 2.84
C LYS A 98 -6.42 21.77 2.84
N ASN A 99 -7.06 20.99 1.96
CA ASN A 99 -6.94 19.53 2.01
C ASN A 99 -6.21 18.92 0.80
N MET A 100 -5.32 19.68 0.16
CA MET A 100 -4.42 19.16 -0.88
C MET A 100 -2.95 19.48 -0.58
N THR A 101 -2.58 19.49 0.70
CA THR A 101 -1.19 19.38 1.15
C THR A 101 -1.14 18.65 2.49
N THR A 102 -0.98 17.32 2.45
CA THR A 102 -0.10 16.50 3.31
C THR A 102 -0.28 15.01 3.00
N GLY A 103 0.06 14.64 1.77
CA GLY A 103 0.50 13.29 1.42
C GLY A 103 2.00 13.33 1.13
N LYS A 104 2.80 13.91 2.05
CA LYS A 104 4.26 13.84 1.99
C LYS A 104 4.72 12.69 2.86
N LYS A 105 5.20 11.63 2.23
CA LYS A 105 6.37 10.86 2.66
C LYS A 105 7.02 10.26 1.39
N PRO A 106 8.34 10.20 1.28
CA PRO A 106 9.37 10.40 2.31
C PRO A 106 9.67 11.87 2.67
#